data_AF-A0A498JGL7-F1
#
_entry.id   AF-A0A498JGL7-F1
#
_cell.length_a   1.000
_cell.length_b   1.000
_cell.length_c   1.000
_cell.angle_alpha   90.00
_cell.angle_beta   90.00
_cell.angle_gamma   90.00
#
_symmetry.space_group_name_H-M   'P 1'
#
loop_
_entity.id
_entity.type
_entity.pdbx_description
1 polymer ?
#
loop_
_entity_poly.entity_id
_entity_poly.type
_entity_poly.pdbx_seq_one_letter_code
_entity_poly.pdbx_strand_id
1 'polypeptide(L)' 'MEKEKKEEEKNNNLWDAIKETPNLDPPVRYKAIALVQQLGMKKEFLKMTPEERSEWIKYNMN' A
#
# COMPACT_ATOMS: atom_id res chain seq x y z
N MET A 1 -5.53 13.45 -19.70
CA MET A 1 -4.62 12.43 -20.26
C MET A 1 -3.22 12.40 -19.62
N GLU A 2 -2.59 13.52 -19.23
CA GLU A 2 -1.27 13.45 -18.54
C GLU A 2 -1.35 13.14 -17.04
N LYS A 3 -2.45 13.46 -16.36
CA LYS A 3 -2.62 13.17 -14.93
C LYS A 3 -2.82 11.67 -14.64
N GLU A 4 -3.56 10.98 -15.49
CA GLU A 4 -3.89 9.55 -15.34
C GLU A 4 -2.65 8.66 -15.47
N LYS A 5 -1.77 8.90 -16.46
CA LYS A 5 -0.54 8.12 -16.63
C LYS A 5 0.42 8.22 -15.45
N LYS A 6 0.48 9.38 -14.79
CA LYS A 6 1.35 9.61 -13.62
C LYS A 6 0.81 8.96 -12.35
N GLU A 7 -0.50 8.78 -12.24
CA GLU A 7 -1.14 8.05 -11.15
C GLU A 7 -1.04 6.53 -11.35
N GLU A 8 -1.15 6.06 -12.59
CA GLU A 8 -1.04 4.63 -12.95
C GLU A 8 0.36 4.07 -12.63
N GLU A 9 1.43 4.79 -13.00
CA GLU A 9 2.81 4.42 -12.60
C GLU A 9 3.02 4.50 -11.07
N LYS A 10 2.31 5.41 -10.38
CA LYS A 10 2.37 5.51 -8.92
C LYS A 10 1.56 4.41 -8.23
N ASN A 11 0.59 3.78 -8.89
CA ASN A 11 -0.23 2.78 -8.23
C ASN A 11 0.29 1.37 -8.44
N ASN A 12 0.97 1.09 -9.55
CA ASN A 12 1.49 -0.25 -9.85
C ASN A 12 2.41 -0.78 -8.74
N ASN A 13 3.42 -0.01 -8.33
CA ASN A 13 4.34 -0.48 -7.28
C ASN A 13 3.72 -0.58 -5.89
N LEU A 14 2.74 0.26 -5.54
CA LEU A 14 2.06 0.20 -4.24
C LEU A 14 1.08 -0.98 -4.18
N TRP A 15 0.33 -1.21 -5.26
CA TRP A 15 -0.62 -2.31 -5.31
C TRP A 15 0.06 -3.67 -5.29
N ASP A 16 1.19 -3.81 -5.99
CA ASP A 16 1.98 -5.04 -5.97
C ASP A 16 2.55 -5.30 -4.56
N ALA A 17 3.10 -4.28 -3.90
CA ALA A 17 3.57 -4.38 -2.53
C ALA A 17 2.47 -4.81 -1.52
N ILE A 18 1.24 -4.33 -1.70
CA ILE A 18 0.06 -4.71 -0.91
C ILE A 18 -0.34 -6.17 -1.20
N LYS A 19 -0.26 -6.63 -2.45
CA LYS A 19 -0.57 -8.03 -2.82
C LYS A 19 0.43 -9.02 -2.25
N GLU A 20 1.71 -8.64 -2.22
CA GLU A 20 2.80 -9.44 -1.64
C GLU A 20 2.72 -9.51 -0.10
N THR A 21 2.00 -8.57 0.52
CA THR A 21 1.85 -8.55 1.98
C THR A 21 0.99 -9.73 2.43
N PRO A 22 1.53 -10.65 3.27
CA PRO A 22 0.80 -11.82 3.72
C PRO A 22 -0.32 -11.45 4.71
N ASN A 23 -1.26 -12.37 4.92
CA ASN A 23 -2.28 -12.27 5.96
C ASN A 23 -3.22 -11.04 5.86
N LEU A 24 -3.41 -10.49 4.65
CA LEU A 24 -4.37 -9.42 4.40
C LEU A 24 -5.60 -9.91 3.65
N ASP A 25 -6.76 -9.74 4.28
CA ASP A 25 -8.05 -9.94 3.63
C ASP A 25 -8.25 -8.96 2.47
N PRO A 26 -8.98 -9.34 1.41
CA PRO A 26 -9.17 -8.48 0.24
C PRO A 26 -9.70 -7.07 0.56
N PRO A 27 -10.67 -6.87 1.48
CA PRO A 27 -11.11 -5.52 1.86
C PRO A 27 -10.04 -4.68 2.56
N VAL A 28 -9.16 -5.32 3.35
CA VAL A 28 -8.07 -4.65 4.09
C VAL A 28 -7.04 -4.07 3.11
N ARG A 29 -6.78 -4.77 2.00
CA ARG A 29 -5.85 -4.31 0.95
C ARG A 29 -6.25 -2.96 0.37
N TYR A 30 -7.55 -2.76 0.08
CA TYR A 30 -8.03 -1.47 -0.45
C TYR A 30 -7.93 -0.34 0.57
N LYS A 31 -8.26 -0.62 1.84
CA LYS A 31 -8.07 0.34 2.93
C LYS A 31 -6.61 0.72 3.11
N ALA A 32 -5.69 -0.23 2.93
CA ALA A 32 -4.26 -0.03 3.12
C ALA A 32 -3.69 0.89 2.04
N ILE A 33 -4.14 0.75 0.78
CA ILE A 33 -3.77 1.69 -0.29
C ILE A 33 -4.17 3.12 0.10
N ALA A 34 -5.43 3.31 0.49
CA ALA A 34 -5.95 4.63 0.85
C ALA A 34 -5.17 5.24 2.02
N LEU A 35 -4.86 4.43 3.04
CA LEU A 35 -4.08 4.84 4.20
C LEU A 35 -2.65 5.27 3.82
N VAL A 36 -1.94 4.47 3.02
CA VAL A 36 -0.58 4.79 2.56
C VAL A 36 -0.56 6.09 1.75
N GLN A 37 -1.57 6.30 0.90
CA GLN A 37 -1.73 7.53 0.13
C GLN A 37 -2.03 8.73 1.05
N GLN A 38 -2.95 8.59 2.00
CA GLN A 38 -3.31 9.63 2.96
C GLN A 38 -2.13 10.07 3.82
N LEU A 39 -1.32 9.12 4.28
CA LEU A 39 -0.15 9.41 5.13
C LEU A 39 1.08 9.87 4.32
N GLY A 40 1.02 9.85 2.98
CA GLY A 40 2.17 10.18 2.14
C GLY A 40 3.36 9.22 2.28
N MET A 41 3.15 8.05 2.91
CA MET A 41 4.21 7.12 3.33
C MET A 41 4.61 6.11 2.26
N LYS A 42 4.27 6.35 0.99
CA LYS A 42 4.47 5.38 -0.08
C LYS A 42 5.93 4.92 -0.18
N LYS A 43 6.92 5.82 -0.06
CA LYS A 43 8.33 5.46 -0.20
C LYS A 43 8.80 4.57 0.94
N GLU A 44 8.38 4.88 2.15
CA GLU A 44 8.71 4.15 3.38
C GLU A 44 8.05 2.78 3.37
N PHE A 45 6.76 2.72 2.99
CA PHE A 45 6.02 1.47 2.86
C PHE A 45 6.64 0.51 1.84
N LEU A 46 7.14 1.02 0.72
CA LEU A 46 7.81 0.19 -0.29
C LEU A 46 9.18 -0.35 0.16
N LYS A 47 9.84 0.30 1.13
CA LYS A 47 11.11 -0.19 1.72
C LYS A 47 10.91 -1.29 2.76
N MET A 48 9.72 -1.38 3.35
CA MET A 48 9.37 -2.43 4.31
C MET A 48 9.34 -3.80 3.64
N THR A 49 9.70 -4.84 4.39
CA THR A 49 9.43 -6.23 3.98
C THR A 49 7.93 -6.52 3.96
N PRO A 50 7.47 -7.57 3.26
CA PRO A 50 6.06 -7.97 3.31
C PRO A 50 5.55 -8.18 4.75
N GLU A 51 6.34 -8.76 5.63
CA GLU A 51 5.98 -9.00 7.03
C GLU A 51 5.83 -7.68 7.80
N GLU A 52 6.78 -6.75 7.64
CA GLU A 52 6.71 -5.41 8.23
C GLU A 52 5.48 -4.63 7.76
N ARG A 53 5.13 -4.75 6.46
CA ARG A 53 3.90 -4.14 5.91
C ARG A 53 2.66 -4.73 6.58
N SER A 54 2.62 -6.04 6.81
CA SER A 54 1.50 -6.71 7.50
C SER A 54 1.34 -6.16 8.91
N GLU A 55 2.42 -6.08 9.68
CA GLU A 55 2.36 -5.54 11.05
C GLU A 55 2.02 -4.05 11.08
N TRP A 56 2.56 -3.26 10.15
CA TRP A 56 2.23 -1.84 10.04
C TRP A 56 0.74 -1.63 9.70
N ILE A 57 0.18 -2.42 8.77
CA ILE A 57 -1.24 -2.34 8.41
C ILE A 57 -2.10 -2.70 9.62
N LYS A 58 -1.77 -3.78 10.34
CA LYS A 58 -2.49 -4.18 11.56
C LYS A 58 -2.43 -3.07 12.62
N TYR A 59 -1.27 -2.44 12.81
CA TYR A 59 -1.10 -1.37 13.78
C TYR A 59 -1.97 -0.13 13.46
N ASN A 60 -2.06 0.26 12.19
CA ASN A 60 -2.78 1.48 11.79
C ASN A 60 -4.28 1.25 11.51
N MET A 61 -4.73 0.01 11.41
CA MET A 61 -6.14 -0.34 11.17
C MET A 61 -6.86 -0.93 12.38
N ASN A 62 -6.15 -1.07 13.50
CA ASN A 62 -6.73 -1.40 14.80
C ASN A 62 -7.49 -0.22 15.39
#